data_AF-A0A2S6IKY9-F1
#
_entry.id   AF-A0A2S6IKY9-F1
#
_cell.length_a   1.000
_cell.length_b   1.000
_cell.length_c   1.000
_cell.angle_alpha   90.00
_cell.angle_beta   90.00
_cell.angle_gamma   90.00
#
_symmetry.space_group_name_H-M   'P 1'
#
loop_
_entity.id
_entity.type
_entity.pdbx_description
1 polymer ?
#
loop_
_entity_poly.entity_id
_entity_poly.type
_entity_poly.pdbx_seq_one_letter_code
_entity_poly.pdbx_strand_id
1 'polypeptide(L)' 'MAVRKRNPILGSIMAVAFIGFGAYRLYAHFGLGEEMASWRLVLSAGFIAYGLYIAYTLLPKKDV' A
#
# COMPACT_ATOMS: atom_id res chain seq x y z
N MET A 1 -6.05 18.83 22.94
CA MET A 1 -6.20 17.79 21.89
C MET A 1 -4.98 16.88 21.97
N ALA A 2 -5.16 15.61 22.35
CA ALA A 2 -4.04 14.66 22.40
C ALA A 2 -3.52 14.44 20.98
N VAL A 3 -2.35 14.98 20.65
CA VAL A 3 -1.64 14.67 19.40
C VAL A 3 -1.27 13.19 19.50
N ARG A 4 -2.09 12.34 18.90
CA ARG A 4 -1.90 10.89 18.88
C ARG A 4 -0.58 10.66 18.15
N LYS A 5 0.49 10.38 18.90
CA LYS A 5 1.83 10.07 18.38
C LYS A 5 1.65 8.99 17.31
N ARG A 6 1.80 9.35 16.04
CA ARG A 6 1.51 8.48 14.89
C ARG A 6 2.39 7.25 15.04
N ASN A 7 1.80 6.10 15.39
CA ASN A 7 2.57 4.94 15.81
C ASN A 7 3.23 4.34 14.56
N PRO A 8 4.56 4.43 14.41
CA PRO A 8 5.23 4.12 13.14
C PRO A 8 5.01 2.65 12.75
N ILE A 9 4.96 1.75 13.73
CA ILE A 9 4.66 0.33 13.57
C ILE A 9 3.30 0.12 12.91
N LEU A 10 2.27 0.86 13.34
CA LEU A 10 0.93 0.75 12.78
C LEU A 10 0.90 1.25 11.33
N GLY A 11 1.67 2.30 11.03
CA GLY A 11 1.87 2.78 9.67
C GLY A 11 2.54 1.74 8.77
N SER A 12 3.55 1.03 9.29
CA SER A 12 4.26 -0.02 8.55
C SER A 12 3.35 -1.20 8.24
N ILE A 13 2.56 -1.64 9.22
CA ILE A 13 1.58 -2.72 9.03
C ILE A 13 0.54 -2.32 7.99
N MET A 14 0.02 -1.08 8.04
CA MET A 14 -0.90 -0.58 7.02
C MET A 14 -0.25 -0.53 5.64
N ALA A 15 0.99 -0.05 5.53
CA ALA A 15 1.71 0.00 4.26
C ALA A 15 1.87 -1.40 3.65
N VAL A 16 2.29 -2.39 4.43
CA VAL A 16 2.44 -3.79 3.99
C VAL A 16 1.09 -4.37 3.58
N ALA A 17 0.02 -4.11 4.34
CA ALA A 17 -1.32 -4.58 4.00
C ALA A 17 -1.83 -3.98 2.68
N PHE A 18 -1.64 -2.67 2.46
CA PHE A 18 -2.06 -1.99 1.22
C PHE A 18 -1.26 -2.44 0.00
N ILE A 19 0.06 -2.55 0.12
CA ILE A 19 0.93 -3.05 -0.95
C ILE A 19 0.60 -4.51 -1.25
N GLY A 20 0.51 -5.35 -0.21
CA GLY A 20 0.24 -6.79 -0.35
C GLY A 20 -1.12 -7.05 -0.98
N PHE A 21 -2.17 -6.36 -0.54
CA PHE A 21 -3.51 -6.53 -1.09
C PHE A 21 -3.60 -6.08 -2.56
N GLY A 22 -3.03 -4.92 -2.90
CA GLY A 22 -3.02 -4.44 -4.28
C GLY A 22 -2.17 -5.33 -5.20
N ALA A 23 -1.02 -5.80 -4.72
CA ALA A 23 -0.14 -6.69 -5.47
C ALA A 23 -0.78 -8.06 -5.69
N TYR A 24 -1.45 -8.61 -4.67
CA TYR A 24 -2.20 -9.86 -4.80
C TYR A 24 -3.31 -9.76 -5.85
N ARG A 25 -4.06 -8.65 -5.88
CA ARG A 25 -5.09 -8.45 -6.91
C ARG A 25 -4.53 -8.33 -8.31
N LEU A 26 -3.40 -7.64 -8.48
CA LEU A 26 -2.71 -7.61 -9.77
C LEU A 26 -2.24 -9.00 -10.18
N TYR A 27 -1.71 -9.79 -9.23
CA TYR A 27 -1.30 -11.17 -9.48
C TYR A 27 -2.49 -12.08 -9.83
N ALA A 28 -3.65 -11.93 -9.19
CA ALA A 28 -4.85 -12.69 -9.52
C ALA A 28 -5.32 -12.41 -10.96
N HIS A 29 -5.24 -11.14 -11.39
CA HIS A 29 -5.62 -10.78 -12.75
C HIS A 29 -4.59 -11.22 -13.80
N PHE A 30 -3.30 -10.90 -13.60
CA PHE A 30 -2.25 -11.16 -14.60
C PHE A 30 -1.65 -12.57 -14.54
N GLY A 31 -1.65 -13.19 -13.36
CA GLY A 31 -1.08 -14.52 -13.14
C GLY A 31 -2.12 -15.65 -13.17
N LEU A 32 -3.28 -15.44 -12.55
CA LEU A 32 -4.35 -16.46 -12.49
C LEU A 32 -5.44 -16.27 -13.56
N GLY A 33 -5.44 -15.15 -14.28
CA GLY A 33 -6.40 -14.88 -15.35
C GLY A 33 -7.81 -14.59 -14.87
N GLU A 34 -7.99 -14.15 -13.61
CA GLU A 34 -9.32 -13.75 -13.13
C GLU A 34 -9.83 -12.53 -13.92
N GLU A 35 -11.04 -12.65 -14.48
CA GLU A 35 -11.71 -11.51 -15.11
C GLU A 35 -12.06 -10.46 -14.04
N MET A 36 -11.28 -9.38 -14.03
CA MET A 36 -11.51 -8.22 -13.19
C MET A 36 -11.73 -7.00 -14.07
N ALA A 37 -12.77 -6.23 -13.75
CA ALA A 37 -13.05 -4.98 -14.44
C ALA A 37 -11.88 -3.99 -14.29
N SER A 38 -11.53 -3.29 -15.37
CA SER A 38 -10.32 -2.46 -15.45
C SER A 38 -10.23 -1.38 -14.37
N TRP A 39 -11.36 -0.84 -13.90
CA TRP A 39 -11.39 0.13 -12.80
C TRP A 39 -10.88 -0.45 -11.47
N ARG A 40 -11.05 -1.76 -11.23
CA ARG A 40 -10.51 -2.45 -10.04
C ARG A 40 -9.00 -2.61 -10.09
N LEU A 41 -8.42 -2.71 -11.30
CA LEU A 41 -6.97 -2.74 -11.49
C LEU A 41 -6.35 -1.38 -11.20
N VAL A 42 -6.97 -0.30 -11.70
CA VAL A 42 -6.53 1.08 -11.41
C VAL A 42 -6.58 1.35 -9.90
N LEU A 43 -7.62 0.91 -9.21
CA LEU A 43 -7.70 1.00 -7.75
C LEU A 43 -6.61 0.19 -7.05
N SER A 44 -6.31 -1.02 -7.54
CA SER A 44 -5.26 -1.87 -6.95
C SER A 44 -3.88 -1.23 -7.10
N ALA A 45 -3.58 -0.64 -8.28
CA ALA A 45 -2.37 0.15 -8.49
C ALA A 45 -2.32 1.37 -7.57
N GLY A 46 -3.45 2.07 -7.38
CA GLY A 46 -3.57 3.18 -6.43
C GLY A 46 -3.29 2.78 -4.98
N PHE A 47 -3.79 1.63 -4.53
CA PHE A 47 -3.51 1.09 -3.20
C PHE A 47 -2.02 0.79 -3.00
N ILE A 48 -1.35 0.23 -4.01
CA ILE A 48 0.09 -0.03 -3.94
C ILE A 48 0.87 1.29 -3.86
N ALA A 49 0.54 2.26 -4.73
CA ALA A 49 1.20 3.57 -4.73
C ALA A 49 1.03 4.28 -3.38
N TYR A 50 -0.16 4.24 -2.79
CA TYR A 50 -0.43 4.82 -1.48
C TYR A 50 0.30 4.09 -0.35
N GLY A 51 0.32 2.75 -0.38
CA GLY A 51 1.08 1.96 0.58
C GLY A 51 2.58 2.23 0.51
N LEU A 52 3.13 2.39 -0.69
CA LEU A 52 4.53 2.79 -0.92
C LEU A 52 4.80 4.20 -0.41
N TYR A 53 3.88 5.15 -0.63
CA TYR A 53 3.99 6.50 -0.08
C TYR A 53 4.05 6.48 1.45
N ILE A 54 3.16 5.72 2.11
CA ILE A 54 3.19 5.56 3.56
C ILE A 54 4.52 4.96 4.00
N ALA A 55 4.99 3.89 3.36
CA ALA A 55 6.28 3.28 3.65
C ALA A 55 7.43 4.29 3.53
N TYR A 56 7.43 5.13 2.48
CA TYR A 56 8.42 6.18 2.28
C TYR A 56 8.36 7.25 3.38
N THR A 57 7.17 7.65 3.83
CA THR A 57 7.03 8.60 4.94
C THR A 57 7.45 8.03 6.30
N LEU A 58 7.54 6.71 6.41
CA LEU A 58 7.97 6.01 7.63
C LEU A 58 9.46 5.71 7.65
N LEU A 59 10.11 5.67 6.49
CA LEU A 59 11.57 5.61 6.43
C LEU A 59 12.09 6.90 7.06
N PRO A 60 12.91 6.81 8.12
CA PRO A 60 13.54 8.00 8.67
C PRO A 60 14.34 8.64 7.55
N LYS A 61 14.07 9.93 7.26
CA LYS A 61 14.98 10.73 6.45
C LYS A 61 16.32 10.68 7.18
N LYS A 62 17.25 9.86 6.66
CA LYS A 62 18.64 9.94 7.06
C LYS A 62 19.08 11.29 6.50
N ASP A 63 19.08 12.31 7.35
CA ASP A 63 19.68 13.60 7.05
C ASP A 63 21.13 13.31 6.64
N VAL A 64 21.43 13.55 5.36
CA VAL A 64 22.79 13.50 4.79
C VAL A 64 23.42 14.86 5.00
#